data_AF-A0A3D1N711-F1
#
_entry.id   AF-A0A3D1N711-F1
#
_cell.length_a   1.000
_cell.length_b   1.000
_cell.length_c   1.000
_cell.angle_alpha   90.00
_cell.angle_beta   90.00
_cell.angle_gamma   90.00
#
_symmetry.space_group_name_H-M   'P 1'
#
loop_
_entity.id
_entity.type
_entity.pdbx_description
1 polymer ?
#
loop_
_entity_poly.entity_id
_entity_poly.type
_entity_poly.pdbx_seq_one_letter_code
_entity_poly.pdbx_strand_id
1 'polypeptide(L)'
;MRRYMKIRFKIPAEKITIPLAIILAGFVALFSALEISLRMISRSFDNRFLTSVKAADGADIAILCLGDSYTVGGQGNFEDSYPKILEEKLNSAYPRKYKVFNGGVCESNSTQALLRLKKIIALRHIDHVILGVGSANRFNLVGYNLYKNKKRAFGEELRVYKMARILFTNIKGSILKFQAARFFERRPAYTDAQTNLFKTTANGPMAPSGPDNSPYRMALKYMEQNDYAKAEAILKQAVNKDSANDGLAGHLGRFYARRLRFTEAEAIFRKRIERSPKNYTHYLDLADCYQNHHNYSLLESNFMPGDELLPIQGQPYYMITDENSGAPVPDKIENLLKKAVELAPGNKLPRIKLAGFYAITSRNMEAKAILRDIRKKWPGSYDACIAFSELYKSWRTLEPEREMLNAACGSFRNVPDTTLADIYEGTGEYAKMRPGEEMLEWLDGIRANPRNFHTYYFVSKAYELQNKFNAGQVLAVLEEVKRNDPDIMKNSTFIHYCSFFSDREKWEKKLYEWLANDLDEIAELCSKAGINLIIQNYPYPYYAVNKTLKRASEKHGLLFVDNQSIFDELTRKNYRGQYFNDDDHCTALGHRIISDNIIRAMKDGNLIAAGHAAAN
;
A
#
# COMPACT_ATOMS: atom_id res chain seq x y z
N MET A 1 -49.42 16.17 -32.53
CA MET A 1 -49.58 17.33 -31.62
C MET A 1 -49.56 16.86 -30.16
N ARG A 2 -48.43 16.97 -29.44
CA ARG A 2 -48.39 16.90 -27.97
C ARG A 2 -47.85 18.24 -27.45
N ARG A 3 -48.73 19.07 -26.89
CA ARG A 3 -48.41 20.36 -26.26
C ARG A 3 -47.69 20.09 -24.92
N TYR A 4 -46.38 20.32 -24.86
CA TYR A 4 -45.70 20.52 -23.59
C TYR A 4 -45.72 22.02 -23.26
N MET A 5 -46.53 22.36 -22.26
CA MET A 5 -46.63 23.70 -21.69
C MET A 5 -45.40 23.94 -20.80
N LYS A 6 -44.41 24.69 -21.29
CA LYS A 6 -43.28 25.18 -20.47
C LYS A 6 -43.76 26.36 -19.62
N ILE A 7 -44.12 26.10 -18.38
CA ILE A 7 -44.29 27.16 -17.37
C ILE A 7 -42.88 27.64 -16.99
N ARG A 8 -42.47 28.81 -17.49
CA ARG A 8 -41.26 29.52 -17.01
C ARG A 8 -41.68 30.42 -15.85
N PHE A 9 -41.36 30.02 -14.63
CA PHE A 9 -41.36 30.95 -13.49
C PHE A 9 -40.23 31.98 -13.71
N LYS A 10 -40.58 33.22 -14.07
CA LYS A 10 -39.66 34.36 -14.02
C LYS A 10 -39.65 34.88 -12.58
N ILE A 11 -38.69 34.43 -11.77
CA ILE A 11 -38.39 35.08 -10.50
C ILE A 11 -37.67 36.41 -10.83
N PRO A 12 -38.09 37.57 -10.28
CA PRO A 12 -37.42 38.84 -10.52
C PRO A 12 -35.97 38.77 -10.03
N ALA A 13 -35.01 39.22 -10.84
CA ALA A 13 -33.59 39.17 -10.50
C ALA A 13 -33.30 39.80 -9.12
N GLU A 14 -34.01 40.88 -8.77
CA GLU A 14 -33.91 41.59 -7.49
C GLU A 14 -34.27 40.75 -6.26
N LYS A 15 -35.17 39.76 -6.41
CA LYS A 15 -35.55 38.84 -5.32
C LYS A 15 -34.51 37.74 -5.07
N ILE A 16 -33.57 37.54 -6.01
CA ILE A 16 -32.47 36.58 -5.89
C ILE A 16 -31.15 37.30 -5.52
N THR A 17 -30.92 38.52 -6.02
CA THR A 17 -29.66 39.25 -5.83
C THR A 17 -29.43 39.68 -4.38
N ILE A 18 -30.47 40.13 -3.66
CA ILE A 18 -30.33 40.58 -2.27
C ILE A 18 -29.97 39.42 -1.32
N PRO A 19 -30.70 38.28 -1.33
CA PRO A 19 -30.30 37.11 -0.54
C PRO A 19 -28.91 36.60 -0.90
N LEU A 20 -28.56 36.58 -2.20
CA LEU A 20 -27.24 36.15 -2.66
C LEU A 20 -26.12 37.09 -2.17
N ALA A 21 -26.35 38.40 -2.17
CA ALA A 21 -25.41 39.40 -1.67
C ALA A 21 -25.22 39.28 -0.14
N ILE A 22 -26.29 39.04 0.61
CA ILE A 22 -26.23 38.79 2.07
C ILE A 22 -25.45 37.51 2.37
N ILE A 23 -25.71 36.43 1.62
CA ILE A 23 -24.98 35.16 1.73
C ILE A 23 -23.49 35.38 1.42
N LEU A 24 -23.18 36.09 0.33
CA LEU A 24 -21.79 36.40 -0.05
C LEU A 24 -21.09 37.25 1.02
N ALA A 25 -21.76 38.27 1.56
CA ALA A 25 -21.24 39.09 2.65
C ALA A 25 -20.99 38.27 3.92
N GLY A 26 -21.89 37.33 4.24
CA GLY A 26 -21.73 36.38 5.34
C GLY A 26 -20.49 35.49 5.16
N PHE A 27 -20.27 34.96 3.96
CA PHE A 27 -19.04 34.19 3.66
C PHE A 27 -17.78 35.04 3.77
N VAL A 28 -17.79 36.27 3.25
CA VAL A 28 -16.65 37.19 3.35
C VAL A 28 -16.33 37.51 4.82
N ALA A 29 -17.35 37.80 5.64
CA ALA A 29 -17.18 38.06 7.07
C ALA A 29 -16.62 36.84 7.81
N LEU A 30 -17.16 35.64 7.54
CA LEU A 30 -16.69 34.39 8.13
C LEU A 30 -15.23 34.10 7.78
N PHE A 31 -14.87 34.16 6.49
CA PHE A 31 -13.49 33.90 6.06
C PHE A 31 -12.52 34.98 6.58
N SER A 32 -12.96 36.23 6.70
CA SER A 32 -12.16 37.30 7.30
C SER A 32 -11.93 37.07 8.79
N ALA A 33 -12.96 36.69 9.54
CA ALA A 33 -12.85 36.34 10.96
C ALA A 33 -11.93 35.13 11.17
N LEU A 34 -12.04 34.10 10.33
CA LEU A 34 -11.18 32.92 10.36
C LEU A 34 -9.71 33.29 10.02
N GLU A 35 -9.49 34.15 9.02
CA GLU A 35 -8.16 34.64 8.67
C GLU A 35 -7.52 35.42 9.83
N ILE A 36 -8.28 36.33 10.46
CA ILE A 36 -7.82 37.11 11.62
C ILE A 36 -7.49 36.17 12.78
N SER A 37 -8.36 35.20 13.07
CA SER A 37 -8.17 34.22 14.14
C SER A 37 -6.94 33.36 13.92
N LEU A 38 -6.80 32.78 12.72
CA LEU A 38 -5.59 32.04 12.33
C LEU A 38 -4.36 32.93 12.40
N ARG A 39 -4.46 34.21 11.99
CA ARG A 39 -3.39 35.23 12.10
C ARG A 39 -2.92 35.42 13.53
N MET A 40 -3.84 35.66 14.45
CA MET A 40 -3.57 35.82 15.87
C MET A 40 -2.95 34.56 16.49
N ILE A 41 -3.45 33.37 16.17
CA ILE A 41 -2.95 32.10 16.72
C ILE A 41 -1.47 31.89 16.34
N SER A 42 -1.10 31.91 15.05
CA SER A 42 0.34 31.73 14.72
C SER A 42 1.18 32.90 15.22
N ARG A 43 0.63 34.12 15.34
CA ARG A 43 1.39 35.24 15.90
C ARG A 43 1.66 35.03 17.40
N SER A 44 0.72 34.43 18.13
CA SER A 44 0.91 34.04 19.54
C SER A 44 1.96 32.93 19.67
N PHE A 45 1.92 31.90 18.81
CA PHE A 45 2.94 30.83 18.80
C PHE A 45 4.33 31.35 18.41
N ASP A 46 4.44 32.07 17.29
CA ASP A 46 5.69 32.69 16.83
C ASP A 46 6.24 33.63 17.90
N ASN A 47 5.39 34.47 18.51
CA ASN A 47 5.84 35.39 19.56
C ASN A 47 6.32 34.65 20.80
N ARG A 48 5.67 33.56 21.23
CA ARG A 48 6.13 32.79 22.39
C ARG A 48 7.52 32.20 22.15
N PHE A 49 7.73 31.59 20.98
CA PHE A 49 9.04 31.04 20.61
C PHE A 49 10.10 32.15 20.47
N LEU A 50 9.81 33.23 19.75
CA LEU A 50 10.75 34.34 19.60
C LEU A 50 11.04 35.04 20.94
N THR A 51 10.07 35.09 21.85
CA THR A 51 10.27 35.59 23.22
C THR A 51 11.18 34.66 24.02
N SER A 52 11.01 33.34 23.93
CA SER A 52 11.90 32.40 24.63
C SER A 52 13.33 32.42 24.07
N VAL A 53 13.47 32.59 22.75
CA VAL A 53 14.75 32.83 22.09
C VAL A 53 15.38 34.11 22.63
N LYS A 54 14.63 35.22 22.69
CA LYS A 54 15.12 36.50 23.18
C LYS A 54 15.49 36.48 24.68
N ALA A 55 14.76 35.73 25.50
CA ALA A 55 14.91 35.73 26.96
C ALA A 55 15.94 34.73 27.52
N ALA A 56 16.47 33.83 26.68
CA ALA A 56 17.41 32.79 27.13
C ALA A 56 18.83 33.37 27.31
N ASP A 57 19.06 34.04 28.43
CA ASP A 57 20.35 34.61 28.83
C ASP A 57 21.23 33.61 29.59
N GLY A 58 22.55 33.83 29.54
CA GLY A 58 23.54 33.06 30.31
C GLY A 58 23.83 31.64 29.80
N ALA A 59 23.75 31.41 28.48
CA ALA A 59 24.30 30.23 27.82
C ALA A 59 25.62 30.58 27.14
N ASP A 60 26.61 29.69 27.22
CA ASP A 60 27.92 29.89 26.58
C ASP A 60 27.88 29.60 25.08
N ILE A 61 26.98 28.70 24.66
CA ILE A 61 26.78 28.27 23.27
C ILE A 61 25.28 28.14 23.01
N ALA A 62 24.80 28.87 21.99
CA ALA A 62 23.44 28.82 21.49
C ALA A 62 23.36 28.02 20.18
N ILE A 63 22.58 26.93 20.20
CA ILE A 63 22.33 26.07 19.05
C ILE A 63 20.88 26.23 18.60
N LEU A 64 20.65 26.49 17.31
CA LEU A 64 19.32 26.50 16.72
C LEU A 64 19.12 25.23 15.87
N CYS A 65 18.25 24.34 16.31
CA CYS A 65 17.74 23.26 15.47
C CYS A 65 16.61 23.81 14.60
N LEU A 66 16.88 24.05 13.31
CA LEU A 66 15.93 24.62 12.36
C LEU A 66 15.42 23.55 11.41
N GLY A 67 14.10 23.34 11.39
CA GLY A 67 13.53 22.33 10.51
C GLY A 67 12.02 22.30 10.46
N ASP A 68 11.50 21.13 10.08
CA ASP A 68 10.08 20.84 9.92
C ASP A 68 9.53 19.99 11.10
N SER A 69 8.53 19.13 10.85
CA SER A 69 7.95 18.25 11.87
C SER A 69 8.95 17.28 12.49
N TYR A 70 10.01 16.86 11.78
CA TYR A 70 11.08 16.03 12.35
C TYR A 70 11.87 16.76 13.44
N THR A 71 11.99 18.09 13.34
CA THR A 71 12.66 18.90 14.36
C THR A 71 11.75 19.17 15.55
N VAL A 72 10.45 19.34 15.33
CA VAL A 72 9.48 19.50 16.42
C VAL A 72 9.42 18.27 17.33
N GLY A 73 9.53 17.06 16.76
CA GLY A 73 9.29 15.79 17.45
C GLY A 73 8.12 14.97 16.88
N GLY A 74 7.56 15.36 15.72
CA GLY A 74 6.42 14.69 15.09
C GLY A 74 5.16 14.73 15.94
N GLN A 75 4.45 13.59 16.02
CA GLN A 75 3.31 13.39 16.93
C GLN A 75 3.72 12.99 18.36
N GLY A 76 5.03 12.88 18.63
CA GLY A 76 5.57 12.50 19.93
C GLY A 76 5.56 13.64 20.93
N ASN A 77 6.01 13.34 22.15
CA ASN A 77 6.14 14.34 23.19
C ASN A 77 7.31 15.29 22.85
N PHE A 78 7.15 16.60 23.06
CA PHE A 78 8.19 17.58 22.75
C PHE A 78 9.51 17.29 23.49
N GLU A 79 9.40 16.76 24.71
CA GLU A 79 10.54 16.35 25.55
C GLU A 79 11.38 15.22 24.91
N ASP A 80 10.76 14.40 24.06
CA ASP A 80 11.44 13.30 23.35
C ASP A 80 12.07 13.75 22.02
N SER A 81 11.96 15.03 21.66
CA SER A 81 12.51 15.56 20.41
C SER A 81 14.04 15.59 20.44
N TYR A 82 14.67 15.34 19.29
CA TYR A 82 16.14 15.34 19.22
C TYR A 82 16.79 16.67 19.68
N PRO A 83 16.20 17.88 19.48
CA PRO A 83 16.77 19.11 20.01
C PRO A 83 16.82 19.14 21.54
N LYS A 84 15.77 18.62 22.21
CA LYS A 84 15.72 18.58 23.67
C LYS A 84 16.73 17.58 24.24
N ILE A 85 16.76 16.37 23.67
CA ILE A 85 17.74 15.33 24.04
C ILE A 85 19.17 15.82 23.78
N LEU A 86 19.39 16.59 22.71
CA LEU A 86 20.68 17.20 22.40
C LEU A 86 21.12 18.20 23.49
N GLU A 87 20.22 19.07 23.96
CA GLU A 87 20.52 20.01 25.05
C GLU A 87 20.95 19.27 26.32
N GLU A 88 20.20 18.24 26.70
CA GLU A 88 20.48 17.45 27.91
C GLU A 88 21.84 16.76 27.80
N LYS A 89 22.09 16.04 26.70
CA LYS A 89 23.34 15.31 26.51
C LYS A 89 24.55 16.23 26.46
N LEU A 90 24.45 17.40 25.80
CA LEU A 90 25.55 18.36 25.76
C LEU A 90 25.87 18.91 27.14
N ASN A 91 24.85 19.31 27.91
CA ASN A 91 25.05 19.84 29.27
C ASN A 91 25.48 18.78 30.29
N SER A 92 25.13 17.51 30.08
CA SER A 92 25.62 16.41 30.93
C SER A 92 27.04 15.98 30.61
N ALA A 93 27.48 16.13 29.36
CA ALA A 93 28.77 15.59 28.89
C ALA A 93 29.90 16.63 28.81
N TYR A 94 29.59 17.93 28.76
CA TYR A 94 30.59 18.99 28.57
C TYR A 94 30.43 20.12 29.59
N PRO A 95 31.54 20.80 29.94
CA PRO A 95 31.54 21.83 31.00
C PRO A 95 30.91 23.17 30.57
N ARG A 96 30.80 23.44 29.26
CA ARG A 96 30.14 24.67 28.77
C ARG A 96 28.62 24.52 28.87
N LYS A 97 27.93 25.63 29.12
CA LYS A 97 26.47 25.66 29.18
C LYS A 97 25.87 25.85 27.79
N TYR A 98 25.22 24.81 27.28
CA TYR A 98 24.55 24.80 25.97
C TYR A 98 23.08 25.13 26.11
N LYS A 99 22.57 25.95 25.19
CA LYS A 99 21.13 26.14 24.98
C LYS A 99 20.74 25.74 23.58
N VAL A 100 19.79 24.80 23.44
CA VAL A 100 19.29 24.34 22.15
C VAL A 100 17.87 24.83 21.94
N PHE A 101 17.67 25.60 20.87
CA PHE A 101 16.35 26.08 20.46
C PHE A 101 15.75 25.11 19.46
N ASN A 102 14.58 24.54 19.79
CA ASN A 102 13.78 23.82 18.84
C ASN A 102 13.02 24.81 17.93
N GLY A 103 13.63 25.17 16.81
CA GLY A 103 13.03 25.98 15.76
C GLY A 103 12.25 25.17 14.72
N GLY A 104 11.83 23.94 15.03
CA GLY A 104 10.97 23.14 14.17
C GLY A 104 9.58 23.75 14.02
N VAL A 105 8.99 23.66 12.82
CA VAL A 105 7.56 23.96 12.60
C VAL A 105 6.98 22.90 11.69
N CYS A 106 5.89 22.25 12.12
CA CYS A 106 5.22 21.21 11.34
C CYS A 106 4.87 21.70 9.94
N GLU A 107 5.09 20.85 8.94
CA GLU A 107 4.82 21.13 7.52
C GLU A 107 5.58 22.34 6.94
N SER A 108 6.59 22.87 7.63
CA SER A 108 7.35 24.02 7.15
C SER A 108 8.32 23.64 6.02
N ASN A 109 8.27 24.38 4.92
CA ASN A 109 9.21 24.20 3.79
C ASN A 109 10.51 25.01 3.97
N SER A 110 11.45 24.85 3.04
CA SER A 110 12.76 25.53 3.06
C SER A 110 12.67 27.07 3.09
N THR A 111 11.78 27.68 2.31
CA THR A 111 11.64 29.15 2.28
C THR A 111 11.13 29.68 3.62
N GLN A 112 10.19 28.97 4.25
CA GLN A 112 9.70 29.33 5.56
C GLN A 112 10.77 29.15 6.65
N ALA A 113 11.62 28.14 6.54
CA ALA A 113 12.78 27.98 7.43
C ALA A 113 13.77 29.16 7.26
N LEU A 114 14.13 29.53 6.03
CA LEU A 114 14.97 30.68 5.73
C LEU A 114 14.42 32.00 6.33
N LEU A 115 13.13 32.27 6.14
CA LEU A 115 12.49 33.48 6.68
C LEU A 115 12.47 33.49 8.22
N ARG A 116 12.34 32.32 8.85
CA ARG A 116 12.43 32.20 10.31
C ARG A 116 13.85 32.42 10.79
N LEU A 117 14.86 31.85 10.11
CA LEU A 117 16.26 32.08 10.42
C LEU A 117 16.59 33.57 10.44
N LYS A 118 16.18 34.32 9.40
CA LYS A 118 16.37 35.79 9.33
C LYS A 118 15.80 36.53 10.55
N LYS A 119 14.66 36.09 11.08
CA LYS A 119 14.06 36.70 12.28
C LYS A 119 14.83 36.31 13.55
N ILE A 120 15.24 35.06 13.67
CA ILE A 120 15.89 34.54 14.89
C ILE A 120 17.28 35.14 15.08
N ILE A 121 18.09 35.20 14.01
CA ILE A 121 19.45 35.76 14.09
C ILE A 121 19.45 37.27 14.35
N ALA A 122 18.35 37.96 14.04
CA ALA A 122 18.17 39.37 14.37
C ALA A 122 17.82 39.61 15.85
N LEU A 123 17.43 38.57 16.59
CA LEU A 123 17.05 38.68 18.01
C LEU A 123 18.20 38.36 18.97
N ARG A 124 19.12 37.48 18.58
CA ARG A 124 20.28 37.07 19.38
C ARG A 124 21.37 36.45 18.51
N HIS A 125 22.59 36.38 19.07
CA HIS A 125 23.66 35.55 18.52
C HIS A 125 23.33 34.06 18.64
N ILE A 126 23.62 33.31 17.57
CA ILE A 126 23.48 31.86 17.46
C ILE A 126 24.82 31.32 16.98
N ASP A 127 25.43 30.39 17.70
CA ASP A 127 26.76 29.86 17.36
C ASP A 127 26.69 28.75 16.30
N HIS A 128 25.64 27.92 16.39
CA HIS A 128 25.43 26.77 15.52
C HIS A 128 23.98 26.68 15.06
N VAL A 129 23.77 26.38 13.77
CA VAL A 129 22.46 26.02 13.23
C VAL A 129 22.52 24.59 12.74
N ILE A 130 21.63 23.73 13.23
CA ILE A 130 21.43 22.37 12.72
C ILE A 130 20.19 22.38 11.84
N LEU A 131 20.37 22.19 10.54
CA LEU A 131 19.33 22.34 9.53
C LEU A 131 18.83 20.99 9.01
N GLY A 132 17.52 20.76 9.09
CA GLY A 132 16.83 19.63 8.46
C GLY A 132 15.53 20.08 7.79
N VAL A 133 15.55 20.30 6.48
CA VAL A 133 14.40 20.86 5.71
C VAL A 133 14.26 20.19 4.35
N GLY A 134 13.09 20.36 3.73
CA GLY A 134 12.86 19.98 2.33
C GLY A 134 11.78 18.92 2.12
N SER A 135 11.45 18.12 3.14
CA SER A 135 10.39 17.10 3.03
C SER A 135 9.04 17.72 2.67
N ALA A 136 8.75 18.89 3.25
CA ALA A 136 7.49 19.60 3.07
C ALA A 136 7.38 20.39 1.75
N ASN A 137 8.48 20.62 1.03
CA ASN A 137 8.44 21.38 -0.22
C ASN A 137 7.46 20.76 -1.23
N ARG A 138 7.35 19.42 -1.25
CA ARG A 138 6.50 18.67 -2.21
C ARG A 138 5.01 18.97 -2.09
N PHE A 139 4.52 19.35 -0.90
CA PHE A 139 3.09 19.62 -0.67
C PHE A 139 2.82 21.04 -0.18
N ASN A 140 3.80 21.70 0.43
CA ASN A 140 3.70 23.08 0.87
C ASN A 140 4.47 24.01 -0.08
N LEU A 141 3.77 24.55 -1.08
CA LEU A 141 4.33 25.46 -2.09
C LEU A 141 4.39 26.94 -1.66
N VAL A 142 4.27 27.26 -0.37
CA VAL A 142 4.35 28.65 0.10
C VAL A 142 5.75 29.20 -0.20
N GLY A 143 5.85 30.30 -0.94
CA GLY A 143 7.15 30.86 -1.34
C GLY A 143 7.72 30.29 -2.65
N TYR A 144 7.10 29.26 -3.23
CA TYR A 144 7.52 28.73 -4.53
C TYR A 144 7.36 29.78 -5.66
N ASN A 145 6.31 30.59 -5.63
CA ASN A 145 6.14 31.68 -6.59
C ASN A 145 7.09 32.86 -6.35
N LEU A 146 7.56 33.07 -5.11
CA LEU A 146 8.65 34.01 -4.82
C LEU A 146 9.93 33.56 -5.52
N TYR A 147 10.26 32.27 -5.45
CA TYR A 147 11.35 31.67 -6.22
C TYR A 147 11.15 31.84 -7.74
N LYS A 148 9.96 31.51 -8.25
CA LYS A 148 9.70 31.51 -9.71
C LYS A 148 9.66 32.91 -10.34
N ASN A 149 9.08 33.91 -9.67
CA ASN A 149 8.72 35.19 -10.29
C ASN A 149 9.20 36.44 -9.52
N LYS A 150 9.89 36.30 -8.38
CA LYS A 150 10.29 37.40 -7.46
C LYS A 150 9.13 38.33 -7.04
N LYS A 151 7.88 37.94 -7.27
CA LYS A 151 6.66 38.65 -6.88
C LYS A 151 5.81 37.72 -6.01
N ARG A 152 5.29 38.23 -4.90
CA ARG A 152 4.31 37.50 -4.09
C ARG A 152 3.00 37.40 -4.87
N ALA A 153 2.46 36.19 -5.03
CA ALA A 153 1.14 36.03 -5.65
C ALA A 153 0.05 36.46 -4.66
N PHE A 154 -0.95 37.21 -5.15
CA PHE A 154 -2.09 37.64 -4.35
C PHE A 154 -2.87 36.42 -3.84
N GLY A 155 -3.08 36.33 -2.52
CA GLY A 155 -3.75 35.19 -1.88
C GLY A 155 -2.84 34.14 -1.23
N GLU A 156 -1.54 34.09 -1.54
CA GLU A 156 -0.58 33.20 -0.85
C GLU A 156 -0.33 33.57 0.61
N GLU A 157 -0.73 34.77 1.04
CA GLU A 157 -0.64 35.19 2.43
C GLU A 157 -1.87 34.81 3.25
N LEU A 158 -2.99 34.47 2.61
CA LEU A 158 -4.22 34.08 3.29
C LEU A 158 -4.04 32.71 3.95
N ARG A 159 -4.01 32.68 5.28
CA ARG A 159 -3.94 31.46 6.08
C ARG A 159 -5.15 30.57 5.86
N VAL A 160 -6.32 31.16 5.62
CA VAL A 160 -7.54 30.44 5.22
C VAL A 160 -7.33 29.68 3.91
N TYR A 161 -6.72 30.32 2.90
CA TYR A 161 -6.42 29.65 1.64
C TYR A 161 -5.39 28.53 1.83
N LYS A 162 -4.36 28.73 2.67
CA LYS A 162 -3.39 27.67 3.00
C LYS A 162 -4.04 26.50 3.72
N MET A 163 -4.85 26.79 4.74
CA MET A 163 -5.60 25.79 5.50
C MET A 163 -6.54 25.02 4.57
N ALA A 164 -7.30 25.72 3.73
CA ALA A 164 -8.15 25.10 2.73
C ALA A 164 -7.32 24.23 1.77
N ARG A 165 -6.17 24.69 1.27
CA ARG A 165 -5.30 23.90 0.38
C ARG A 165 -4.76 22.65 1.06
N ILE A 166 -4.32 22.75 2.33
CA ILE A 166 -3.84 21.60 3.12
C ILE A 166 -5.00 20.64 3.37
N LEU A 167 -6.16 21.14 3.81
CA LEU A 167 -7.38 20.35 3.98
C LEU A 167 -7.80 19.69 2.67
N PHE A 168 -7.81 20.40 1.54
CA PHE A 168 -8.11 19.82 0.23
C PHE A 168 -7.08 18.78 -0.19
N THR A 169 -5.80 18.94 0.16
CA THR A 169 -4.75 17.96 -0.14
C THR A 169 -4.92 16.71 0.73
N ASN A 170 -5.18 16.89 2.03
CA ASN A 170 -5.44 15.81 2.99
C ASN A 170 -6.77 15.12 2.69
N ILE A 171 -7.83 15.85 2.36
CA ILE A 171 -9.13 15.34 1.93
C ILE A 171 -8.98 14.64 0.59
N LYS A 172 -8.24 15.18 -0.39
CA LYS A 172 -7.97 14.47 -1.65
C LYS A 172 -7.17 13.20 -1.40
N GLY A 173 -6.17 13.22 -0.52
CA GLY A 173 -5.41 12.04 -0.10
C GLY A 173 -6.29 11.00 0.58
N SER A 174 -7.13 11.41 1.54
CA SER A 174 -8.09 10.55 2.24
C SER A 174 -9.21 10.07 1.34
N ILE A 175 -9.70 10.88 0.40
CA ILE A 175 -10.65 10.50 -0.64
C ILE A 175 -10.00 9.55 -1.63
N LEU A 176 -8.73 9.72 -1.99
CA LEU A 176 -8.02 8.75 -2.84
C LEU A 176 -7.80 7.43 -2.10
N LYS A 177 -7.42 7.47 -0.81
CA LYS A 177 -7.34 6.29 0.07
C LYS A 177 -8.71 5.61 0.24
N PHE A 178 -9.77 6.39 0.42
CA PHE A 178 -11.15 5.91 0.59
C PHE A 178 -11.78 5.45 -0.73
N GLN A 179 -11.52 6.12 -1.85
CA GLN A 179 -11.97 5.72 -3.19
C GLN A 179 -11.23 4.49 -3.66
N ALA A 180 -9.94 4.35 -3.32
CA ALA A 180 -9.25 3.07 -3.44
C ALA A 180 -10.01 2.03 -2.62
N ALA A 181 -10.09 2.19 -1.30
CA ALA A 181 -10.81 1.25 -0.42
C ALA A 181 -12.22 0.88 -0.92
N ARG A 182 -13.01 1.86 -1.39
CA ARG A 182 -14.41 1.68 -1.82
C ARG A 182 -14.59 1.19 -3.26
N PHE A 183 -13.67 1.51 -4.17
CA PHE A 183 -13.62 0.89 -5.50
C PHE A 183 -13.36 -0.62 -5.36
N PHE A 184 -12.57 -1.00 -4.36
CA PHE A 184 -12.27 -2.39 -4.01
C PHE A 184 -13.40 -3.07 -3.20
N GLU A 185 -14.08 -2.37 -2.27
CA GLU A 185 -15.30 -2.90 -1.61
C GLU A 185 -16.47 -3.12 -2.59
N ARG A 186 -16.51 -2.38 -3.71
CA ARG A 186 -17.57 -2.50 -4.74
C ARG A 186 -17.34 -3.62 -5.75
N ARG A 187 -16.19 -4.29 -5.75
CA ARG A 187 -16.11 -5.64 -6.33
C ARG A 187 -16.64 -6.59 -5.27
N PRO A 188 -17.71 -7.35 -5.54
CA PRO A 188 -18.18 -8.35 -4.60
C PRO A 188 -17.12 -9.45 -4.47
N ALA A 189 -16.18 -9.24 -3.54
CA ALA A 189 -15.07 -10.14 -3.24
C ALA A 189 -15.58 -11.55 -2.84
N TYR A 190 -16.84 -11.64 -2.41
CA TYR A 190 -17.48 -12.91 -2.06
C TYR A 190 -17.86 -13.75 -3.29
N THR A 191 -18.35 -13.14 -4.37
CA THR A 191 -18.74 -13.88 -5.59
C THR A 191 -17.56 -14.17 -6.50
N ASP A 192 -16.57 -13.28 -6.58
CA ASP A 192 -15.39 -13.50 -7.43
C ASP A 192 -14.38 -14.46 -6.79
N ALA A 193 -14.21 -14.49 -5.46
CA ALA A 193 -13.35 -15.49 -4.81
C ALA A 193 -13.98 -16.90 -4.86
N GLN A 194 -15.30 -17.02 -4.67
CA GLN A 194 -15.99 -18.29 -4.92
C GLN A 194 -15.86 -18.68 -6.41
N THR A 195 -16.18 -17.77 -7.34
CA THR A 195 -16.12 -18.04 -8.79
C THR A 195 -14.71 -18.28 -9.30
N ASN A 196 -13.66 -17.66 -8.72
CA ASN A 196 -12.26 -17.86 -9.13
C ASN A 196 -11.61 -19.06 -8.44
N LEU A 197 -11.99 -19.42 -7.20
CA LEU A 197 -11.67 -20.73 -6.64
C LEU A 197 -12.36 -21.83 -7.48
N PHE A 198 -13.60 -21.61 -7.93
CA PHE A 198 -14.28 -22.49 -8.89
C PHE A 198 -13.64 -22.46 -10.27
N LYS A 199 -13.16 -21.34 -10.82
CA LYS A 199 -12.51 -21.31 -12.15
C LYS A 199 -11.10 -21.90 -12.12
N THR A 200 -10.33 -21.72 -11.04
CA THR A 200 -8.99 -22.31 -10.87
C THR A 200 -9.04 -23.78 -10.44
N THR A 201 -10.13 -24.25 -9.83
CA THR A 201 -10.36 -25.68 -9.57
C THR A 201 -11.18 -26.38 -10.66
N ALA A 202 -12.04 -25.68 -11.42
CA ALA A 202 -12.74 -26.19 -12.59
C ALA A 202 -11.88 -26.20 -13.85
N ASN A 203 -10.87 -25.32 -13.92
CA ASN A 203 -9.67 -25.50 -14.72
C ASN A 203 -8.59 -26.09 -13.80
N GLY A 204 -8.81 -27.31 -13.30
CA GLY A 204 -7.73 -28.06 -12.65
C GLY A 204 -6.49 -28.13 -13.56
N PRO A 205 -5.33 -28.59 -13.08
CA PRO A 205 -4.09 -28.68 -13.86
C PRO A 205 -4.14 -29.72 -15.01
N MET A 206 -5.31 -30.01 -15.55
CA MET A 206 -5.46 -30.41 -16.95
C MET A 206 -6.03 -29.24 -17.75
N ALA A 207 -5.18 -28.24 -18.02
CA ALA A 207 -5.14 -27.78 -19.41
C ALA A 207 -4.98 -29.07 -20.23
N PRO A 208 -5.91 -29.43 -21.12
CA PRO A 208 -5.94 -30.78 -21.67
C PRO A 208 -4.61 -31.05 -22.40
N SER A 209 -3.67 -31.76 -21.80
CA SER A 209 -2.40 -32.15 -22.44
C SER A 209 -2.64 -33.37 -23.33
N GLY A 210 -3.57 -33.20 -24.28
CA GLY A 210 -3.95 -34.18 -25.28
C GLY A 210 -4.29 -33.49 -26.58
N PRO A 211 -4.20 -34.20 -27.72
CA PRO A 211 -4.45 -33.65 -29.04
C PRO A 211 -5.82 -32.96 -29.11
N ASP A 212 -5.91 -31.90 -29.93
CA ASP A 212 -7.12 -31.07 -30.11
C ASP A 212 -8.40 -31.88 -30.43
N ASN A 213 -8.24 -33.11 -30.90
CA ASN A 213 -9.31 -34.02 -31.28
C ASN A 213 -9.81 -34.95 -30.15
N SER A 214 -9.43 -34.73 -28.88
CA SER A 214 -9.97 -35.51 -27.76
C SER A 214 -11.50 -35.32 -27.63
N PRO A 215 -12.29 -36.38 -27.42
CA PRO A 215 -13.74 -36.29 -27.19
C PRO A 215 -14.13 -35.29 -26.08
N TYR A 216 -13.25 -35.09 -25.09
CA TYR A 216 -13.47 -34.10 -24.04
C TYR A 216 -13.34 -32.66 -24.52
N ARG A 217 -12.31 -32.33 -25.31
CA ARG A 217 -12.16 -30.98 -25.89
C ARG A 217 -13.32 -30.66 -26.84
N MET A 218 -13.75 -31.62 -27.64
CA MET A 218 -14.93 -31.47 -28.50
C MET A 218 -16.20 -31.22 -27.68
N ALA A 219 -16.43 -31.98 -26.62
CA ALA A 219 -17.57 -31.77 -25.72
C ALA A 219 -17.53 -30.39 -25.06
N LEU A 220 -16.37 -29.91 -24.61
CA LEU A 220 -16.22 -28.56 -24.06
C LEU A 220 -16.59 -27.47 -25.08
N LYS A 221 -16.15 -27.61 -26.33
CA LYS A 221 -16.50 -26.66 -27.42
C LYS A 221 -18.01 -26.63 -27.68
N TYR A 222 -18.68 -27.77 -27.69
CA TYR A 222 -20.14 -27.81 -27.83
C TYR A 222 -20.86 -27.26 -26.59
N MET A 223 -20.31 -27.42 -25.38
CA MET A 223 -20.83 -26.78 -24.18
C MET A 223 -20.72 -25.25 -24.24
N GLU A 224 -19.60 -24.70 -24.74
CA GLU A 224 -19.43 -23.25 -24.96
C GLU A 224 -20.45 -22.71 -25.97
N GLN A 225 -20.85 -23.54 -26.94
CA GLN A 225 -21.89 -23.24 -27.93
C GLN A 225 -23.31 -23.51 -27.42
N ASN A 226 -23.49 -23.90 -26.15
CA ASN A 226 -24.76 -24.31 -25.53
C ASN A 226 -25.43 -25.55 -26.18
N ASP A 227 -24.70 -26.32 -26.99
CA ASP A 227 -25.20 -27.56 -27.61
C ASP A 227 -24.89 -28.77 -26.72
N TYR A 228 -25.61 -28.84 -25.59
CA TYR A 228 -25.39 -29.85 -24.56
C TYR A 228 -25.75 -31.28 -25.04
N ALA A 229 -26.70 -31.40 -25.95
CA ALA A 229 -27.09 -32.69 -26.51
C ALA A 229 -25.97 -33.31 -27.35
N LYS A 230 -25.29 -32.50 -28.18
CA LYS A 230 -24.11 -32.97 -28.94
C LYS A 230 -22.93 -33.27 -28.03
N ALA A 231 -22.68 -32.43 -27.02
CA ALA A 231 -21.61 -32.67 -26.05
C ALA A 231 -21.80 -34.02 -25.31
N GLU A 232 -23.02 -34.31 -24.87
CA GLU A 232 -23.36 -35.58 -24.21
C GLU A 232 -23.23 -36.78 -25.17
N ALA A 233 -23.72 -36.64 -26.41
CA ALA A 233 -23.64 -37.70 -27.41
C ALA A 233 -22.19 -38.08 -27.74
N ILE A 234 -21.30 -37.09 -27.86
CA ILE A 234 -19.87 -37.31 -28.12
C ILE A 234 -19.21 -38.06 -26.95
N LEU A 235 -19.48 -37.65 -25.71
CA LEU A 235 -18.91 -38.30 -24.53
C LEU A 235 -19.47 -39.72 -24.35
N LYS A 236 -20.77 -39.94 -24.56
CA LYS A 236 -21.38 -41.29 -24.54
C LYS A 236 -20.80 -42.19 -25.62
N GLN A 237 -20.67 -41.69 -26.85
CA GLN A 237 -20.08 -42.45 -27.94
C GLN A 237 -18.63 -42.82 -27.64
N ALA A 238 -17.86 -41.89 -27.08
CA ALA A 238 -16.48 -42.14 -26.68
C ALA A 238 -16.38 -43.23 -25.59
N VAL A 239 -17.23 -43.15 -24.56
CA VAL A 239 -17.29 -44.18 -23.50
C VAL A 239 -17.77 -45.53 -24.04
N ASN A 240 -18.70 -45.56 -24.99
CA ASN A 240 -19.15 -46.81 -25.59
C ASN A 240 -18.10 -47.48 -26.49
N LYS A 241 -17.30 -46.66 -27.21
CA LYS A 241 -16.20 -47.16 -28.05
C LYS A 241 -15.05 -47.74 -27.24
N ASP A 242 -14.80 -47.20 -26.06
CA ASP A 242 -13.74 -47.66 -25.16
C ASP A 242 -14.24 -47.64 -23.71
N SER A 243 -15.03 -48.66 -23.37
CA SER A 243 -15.67 -48.80 -22.07
C SER A 243 -14.71 -49.15 -20.93
N ALA A 244 -13.46 -49.47 -21.27
CA ALA A 244 -12.36 -49.72 -20.35
C ALA A 244 -11.56 -48.44 -20.02
N ASN A 245 -11.72 -47.38 -20.82
CA ASN A 245 -11.02 -46.11 -20.60
C ASN A 245 -11.65 -45.28 -19.49
N ASP A 246 -11.05 -45.39 -18.32
CA ASP A 246 -11.45 -44.68 -17.12
C ASP A 246 -11.48 -43.14 -17.31
N GLY A 247 -10.55 -42.58 -18.10
CA GLY A 247 -10.49 -41.14 -18.38
C GLY A 247 -11.74 -40.62 -19.11
N LEU A 248 -12.27 -41.40 -20.07
CA LEU A 248 -13.50 -41.06 -20.79
C LEU A 248 -14.73 -41.13 -19.89
N ALA A 249 -14.81 -42.15 -19.02
CA ALA A 249 -15.85 -42.22 -18.00
C ALA A 249 -15.80 -41.00 -17.07
N GLY A 250 -14.59 -40.56 -16.66
CA GLY A 250 -14.42 -39.36 -15.85
C GLY A 250 -14.87 -38.07 -16.53
N HIS A 251 -14.63 -37.93 -17.83
CA HIS A 251 -15.12 -36.80 -18.61
C HIS A 251 -16.66 -36.75 -18.67
N LEU A 252 -17.31 -37.90 -18.88
CA LEU A 252 -18.77 -38.00 -18.87
C LEU A 252 -19.36 -37.67 -17.49
N GLY A 253 -18.74 -38.15 -16.41
CA GLY A 253 -19.14 -37.81 -15.04
C GLY A 253 -19.04 -36.29 -14.75
N ARG A 254 -17.91 -35.66 -15.12
CA ARG A 254 -17.72 -34.21 -14.97
C ARG A 254 -18.69 -33.40 -15.82
N PHE A 255 -19.03 -33.89 -17.02
CA PHE A 255 -20.05 -33.28 -17.87
C PHE A 255 -21.42 -33.28 -17.17
N TYR A 256 -21.85 -34.42 -16.63
CA TYR A 256 -23.11 -34.48 -15.88
C TYR A 256 -23.12 -33.59 -14.64
N ALA A 257 -22.04 -33.57 -13.86
CA ALA A 257 -21.92 -32.69 -12.70
C ALA A 257 -22.06 -31.19 -13.08
N ARG A 258 -21.43 -30.76 -14.20
CA ARG A 258 -21.56 -29.38 -14.72
C ARG A 258 -22.96 -29.06 -15.25
N ARG A 259 -23.76 -30.08 -15.57
CA ARG A 259 -25.16 -29.95 -16.01
C ARG A 259 -26.16 -30.16 -14.88
N LEU A 260 -25.69 -30.16 -13.62
CA LEU A 260 -26.50 -30.37 -12.42
C LEU A 260 -27.17 -31.76 -12.36
N ARG A 261 -26.68 -32.70 -13.17
CA ARG A 261 -27.12 -34.10 -13.22
C ARG A 261 -26.30 -34.93 -12.24
N PHE A 262 -26.45 -34.60 -10.96
CA PHE A 262 -25.57 -35.11 -9.90
C PHE A 262 -25.71 -36.63 -9.68
N THR A 263 -26.91 -37.17 -9.80
CA THR A 263 -27.17 -38.61 -9.68
C THR A 263 -26.43 -39.41 -10.74
N GLU A 264 -26.47 -38.98 -12.01
CA GLU A 264 -25.72 -39.67 -13.07
C GLU A 264 -24.21 -39.48 -12.94
N ALA A 265 -23.75 -38.32 -12.48
CA ALA A 265 -22.34 -38.06 -12.21
C ALA A 265 -21.80 -38.95 -11.07
N GLU A 266 -22.53 -39.04 -9.96
CA GLU A 266 -22.18 -39.89 -8.82
C GLU A 266 -22.11 -41.37 -9.22
N ALA A 267 -23.10 -41.87 -9.96
CA ALA A 267 -23.12 -43.26 -10.42
C ALA A 267 -21.88 -43.60 -11.27
N ILE A 268 -21.43 -42.66 -12.11
CA ILE A 268 -20.21 -42.81 -12.90
C ILE A 268 -18.98 -42.82 -11.99
N PHE A 269 -18.84 -41.85 -11.08
CA PHE A 269 -17.66 -41.75 -10.23
C PHE A 269 -17.53 -42.94 -9.26
N ARG A 270 -18.65 -43.46 -8.72
CA ARG A 270 -18.65 -44.68 -7.90
C ARG A 270 -18.15 -45.90 -8.67
N LYS A 271 -18.62 -46.12 -9.90
CA LYS A 271 -18.14 -47.21 -10.76
C LYS A 271 -16.64 -47.08 -11.07
N ARG A 272 -16.12 -45.86 -11.21
CA ARG A 272 -14.68 -45.63 -11.39
C ARG A 272 -13.88 -45.98 -10.14
N ILE A 273 -14.40 -45.68 -8.94
CA ILE A 273 -13.79 -46.09 -7.66
C ILE A 273 -13.81 -47.63 -7.53
N GLU A 274 -14.92 -48.29 -7.83
CA GLU A 274 -15.04 -49.77 -7.77
C GLU A 274 -14.03 -50.46 -8.68
N ARG A 275 -13.86 -49.96 -9.91
CA ARG A 275 -12.92 -50.52 -10.90
C ARG A 275 -11.46 -50.25 -10.55
N SER A 276 -11.16 -49.16 -9.85
CA SER A 276 -9.79 -48.72 -9.58
C SER A 276 -9.70 -48.03 -8.21
N PRO A 277 -9.80 -48.79 -7.10
CA PRO A 277 -9.93 -48.24 -5.75
C PRO A 277 -8.64 -47.59 -5.22
N LYS A 278 -7.51 -47.74 -5.94
CA LYS A 278 -6.24 -47.10 -5.56
C LYS A 278 -6.00 -45.76 -6.28
N ASN A 279 -6.88 -45.35 -7.21
CA ASN A 279 -6.69 -44.10 -7.93
C ASN A 279 -7.31 -42.92 -7.16
N TYR A 280 -6.46 -42.09 -6.55
CA TYR A 280 -6.89 -40.95 -5.74
C TYR A 280 -7.75 -39.94 -6.52
N THR A 281 -7.59 -39.83 -7.85
CA THR A 281 -8.36 -38.86 -8.66
C THR A 281 -9.85 -39.19 -8.69
N HIS A 282 -10.23 -40.46 -8.52
CA HIS A 282 -11.64 -40.88 -8.51
C HIS A 282 -12.36 -40.39 -7.25
N TYR A 283 -11.64 -40.40 -6.13
CA TYR A 283 -12.12 -39.85 -4.86
C TYR A 283 -12.25 -38.33 -4.92
N LEU A 284 -11.32 -37.63 -5.60
CA LEU A 284 -11.42 -36.19 -5.83
C LEU A 284 -12.61 -35.84 -6.73
N ASP A 285 -12.82 -36.57 -7.84
CA ASP A 285 -13.93 -36.33 -8.75
C ASP A 285 -15.29 -36.50 -8.03
N LEU A 286 -15.43 -37.51 -7.15
CA LEU A 286 -16.64 -37.71 -6.36
C LEU A 286 -16.82 -36.64 -5.26
N ALA A 287 -15.74 -36.24 -4.59
CA ALA A 287 -15.77 -35.16 -3.60
C ALA A 287 -16.21 -33.84 -4.23
N ASP A 288 -15.65 -33.49 -5.40
CA ASP A 288 -16.03 -32.30 -6.17
C ASP A 288 -17.50 -32.38 -6.63
N CYS A 289 -17.98 -33.57 -7.00
CA CYS A 289 -19.39 -33.80 -7.36
C CYS A 289 -20.34 -33.49 -6.19
N TYR A 290 -20.05 -33.99 -4.98
CA TYR A 290 -20.86 -33.71 -3.80
C TYR A 290 -20.80 -32.25 -3.36
N GLN A 291 -19.60 -31.65 -3.42
CA GLN A 291 -19.44 -30.24 -3.09
C GLN A 291 -20.23 -29.34 -4.05
N ASN A 292 -20.21 -29.63 -5.35
CA ASN A 292 -21.01 -28.90 -6.34
C ASN A 292 -22.50 -29.08 -6.12
N HIS A 293 -22.98 -30.31 -5.91
CA HIS A 293 -24.39 -30.57 -5.61
C HIS A 293 -24.88 -29.73 -4.44
N HIS A 294 -24.13 -29.73 -3.34
CA HIS A 294 -24.41 -28.94 -2.15
C HIS A 294 -24.48 -27.43 -2.41
N ASN A 295 -23.52 -26.87 -3.16
CA ASN A 295 -23.49 -25.43 -3.44
C ASN A 295 -24.69 -24.99 -4.30
N TYR A 296 -25.14 -25.83 -5.23
CA TYR A 296 -26.32 -25.54 -6.05
C TYR A 296 -27.62 -25.66 -5.26
N SER A 297 -27.77 -26.67 -4.40
CA SER A 297 -28.94 -26.80 -3.53
C SER A 297 -29.07 -25.62 -2.56
N LEU A 298 -27.95 -25.12 -2.02
CA LEU A 298 -27.91 -23.91 -1.19
C LEU A 298 -28.30 -22.66 -1.99
N LEU A 299 -27.86 -22.56 -3.25
CA LEU A 299 -28.24 -21.47 -4.14
C LEU A 299 -29.76 -21.46 -4.38
N GLU A 300 -30.34 -22.60 -4.73
CA GLU A 300 -31.79 -22.74 -4.97
C GLU A 300 -32.63 -22.45 -3.72
N SER A 301 -32.21 -22.89 -2.53
CA SER A 301 -32.92 -22.58 -1.28
C SER A 301 -32.91 -21.09 -0.93
N ASN A 302 -31.91 -20.34 -1.43
CA ASN A 302 -31.77 -18.90 -1.20
C ASN A 302 -32.54 -18.04 -2.21
N PHE A 303 -33.07 -18.63 -3.30
CA PHE A 303 -33.88 -17.95 -4.31
C PHE A 303 -35.37 -18.33 -4.18
N MET A 304 -36.04 -17.89 -3.10
CA MET A 304 -37.51 -17.86 -3.09
C MET A 304 -38.05 -16.69 -3.94
N PRO A 305 -39.11 -16.87 -4.74
CA PRO A 305 -39.73 -15.76 -5.46
C PRO A 305 -40.61 -14.97 -4.51
N GLY A 306 -40.16 -13.80 -4.04
CA GLY A 306 -41.04 -12.92 -3.27
C GLY A 306 -40.41 -11.74 -2.56
N ASP A 307 -39.33 -11.92 -1.80
CA ASP A 307 -38.88 -10.89 -0.85
C ASP A 307 -37.38 -10.61 -0.93
N GLU A 308 -37.01 -9.37 -0.58
CA GLU A 308 -35.71 -8.75 -0.78
C GLU A 308 -34.50 -9.58 -0.31
N LEU A 309 -33.47 -9.57 -1.15
CA LEU A 309 -32.13 -10.15 -0.94
C LEU A 309 -31.50 -9.68 0.37
N LEU A 310 -31.73 -10.41 1.45
CA LEU A 310 -30.80 -10.46 2.58
C LEU A 310 -29.86 -11.66 2.39
N PRO A 311 -28.55 -11.46 2.18
CA PRO A 311 -27.60 -12.56 2.22
C PRO A 311 -27.63 -13.14 3.63
N ILE A 312 -28.07 -14.39 3.78
CA ILE A 312 -27.98 -15.10 5.05
C ILE A 312 -26.49 -15.33 5.32
N GLN A 313 -25.88 -14.42 6.10
CA GLN A 313 -24.68 -14.74 6.84
C GLN A 313 -25.02 -15.87 7.82
N GLY A 314 -24.55 -17.09 7.53
CA GLY A 314 -24.32 -18.09 8.57
C GLY A 314 -25.26 -19.28 8.67
N GLN A 315 -25.76 -19.86 7.57
CA GLN A 315 -26.11 -21.29 7.63
C GLN A 315 -24.82 -22.10 7.68
N PRO A 316 -24.55 -22.87 8.73
CA PRO A 316 -23.30 -23.59 8.85
C PRO A 316 -23.25 -24.76 7.87
N TYR A 317 -22.13 -24.90 7.17
CA TYR A 317 -21.85 -25.95 6.18
C TYR A 317 -22.14 -27.38 6.71
N TYR A 318 -22.17 -27.57 8.04
CA TYR A 318 -22.36 -28.85 8.73
C TYR A 318 -23.81 -29.34 8.90
N MET A 319 -24.84 -28.62 8.44
CA MET A 319 -26.25 -28.98 8.72
C MET A 319 -26.99 -29.73 7.60
N ILE A 320 -26.32 -30.16 6.52
CA ILE A 320 -26.98 -30.79 5.36
C ILE A 320 -26.70 -32.29 5.30
N THR A 321 -27.78 -33.09 5.27
CA THR A 321 -27.75 -34.55 5.14
C THR A 321 -28.08 -34.98 3.71
N ASP A 322 -27.49 -36.09 3.27
CA ASP A 322 -27.81 -36.70 1.98
C ASP A 322 -29.18 -37.40 2.05
N GLU A 323 -30.09 -37.03 1.14
CA GLU A 323 -31.45 -37.59 1.03
C GLU A 323 -31.47 -39.12 0.89
N ASN A 324 -30.42 -39.73 0.34
CA ASN A 324 -30.35 -41.18 0.12
C ASN A 324 -29.82 -41.97 1.34
N SER A 325 -29.16 -41.34 2.29
CA SER A 325 -28.45 -42.06 3.36
C SER A 325 -28.53 -41.44 4.76
N GLY A 326 -29.05 -40.23 4.91
CA GLY A 326 -29.19 -39.54 6.19
C GLY A 326 -27.88 -39.04 6.81
N ALA A 327 -26.71 -39.33 6.22
CA ALA A 327 -25.41 -38.89 6.71
C ALA A 327 -25.11 -37.43 6.28
N PRO A 328 -24.40 -36.64 7.11
CA PRO A 328 -23.96 -35.29 6.73
C PRO A 328 -23.08 -35.33 5.46
N VAL A 329 -23.44 -34.53 4.45
CA VAL A 329 -22.67 -34.40 3.20
C VAL A 329 -21.21 -33.96 3.45
N PRO A 330 -20.91 -33.05 4.41
CA PRO A 330 -19.53 -32.67 4.73
C PRO A 330 -18.66 -33.85 5.18
N ASP A 331 -19.19 -34.78 5.97
CA ASP A 331 -18.43 -35.95 6.44
C ASP A 331 -18.04 -36.87 5.27
N LYS A 332 -18.92 -37.00 4.27
CA LYS A 332 -18.60 -37.75 3.04
C LYS A 332 -17.48 -37.08 2.25
N ILE A 333 -17.56 -35.76 2.06
CA ILE A 333 -16.53 -35.00 1.34
C ILE A 333 -15.20 -35.12 2.07
N GLU A 334 -15.19 -34.94 3.39
CA GLU A 334 -13.96 -35.06 4.20
C GLU A 334 -13.34 -36.44 4.08
N ASN A 335 -14.14 -37.51 4.19
CA ASN A 335 -13.65 -38.88 4.12
C ASN A 335 -13.07 -39.21 2.73
N LEU A 336 -13.72 -38.75 1.65
CA LEU A 336 -13.21 -38.92 0.29
C LEU A 336 -11.88 -38.17 0.09
N LEU A 337 -11.79 -36.93 0.57
CA LEU A 337 -10.58 -36.12 0.47
C LEU A 337 -9.44 -36.70 1.32
N LYS A 338 -9.72 -37.17 2.54
CA LYS A 338 -8.75 -37.89 3.38
C LYS A 338 -8.26 -39.17 2.70
N LYS A 339 -9.15 -39.94 2.07
CA LYS A 339 -8.77 -41.14 1.31
C LYS A 339 -7.89 -40.79 0.11
N ALA A 340 -8.18 -39.70 -0.59
CA ALA A 340 -7.33 -39.22 -1.68
C ALA A 340 -5.93 -38.80 -1.19
N VAL A 341 -5.82 -38.18 -0.01
CA VAL A 341 -4.53 -37.84 0.63
C VAL A 341 -3.76 -39.10 1.04
N GLU A 342 -4.44 -40.12 1.56
CA GLU A 342 -3.85 -41.42 1.94
C GLU A 342 -3.28 -42.16 0.73
N LEU A 343 -4.03 -42.19 -0.39
CA LEU A 343 -3.64 -42.89 -1.62
C LEU A 343 -2.53 -42.17 -2.39
N ALA A 344 -2.35 -40.87 -2.18
CA ALA A 344 -1.33 -40.07 -2.86
C ALA A 344 -0.60 -39.11 -1.89
N PRO A 345 0.17 -39.64 -0.92
CA PRO A 345 0.79 -38.83 0.13
C PRO A 345 1.83 -37.84 -0.41
N GLY A 346 2.44 -38.15 -1.55
CA GLY A 346 3.40 -37.32 -2.28
C GLY A 346 2.77 -36.33 -3.27
N ASN A 347 1.44 -36.34 -3.42
CA ASN A 347 0.73 -35.38 -4.27
C ASN A 347 0.11 -34.27 -3.42
N LYS A 348 0.38 -33.02 -3.80
CA LYS A 348 -0.13 -31.83 -3.11
C LYS A 348 -1.62 -31.55 -3.38
N LEU A 349 -2.17 -31.99 -4.53
CA LEU A 349 -3.53 -31.66 -4.95
C LEU A 349 -4.62 -32.15 -3.97
N PRO A 350 -4.63 -33.42 -3.51
CA PRO A 350 -5.60 -33.87 -2.51
C PRO A 350 -5.55 -33.09 -1.19
N ARG A 351 -4.35 -32.69 -0.78
CA ARG A 351 -4.13 -31.92 0.46
C ARG A 351 -4.63 -30.48 0.32
N ILE A 352 -4.41 -29.86 -0.83
CA ILE A 352 -4.97 -28.54 -1.15
C ILE A 352 -6.50 -28.59 -1.15
N LYS A 353 -7.10 -29.61 -1.78
CA LYS A 353 -8.55 -29.82 -1.78
C LYS A 353 -9.10 -30.02 -0.36
N LEU A 354 -8.42 -30.78 0.49
CA LEU A 354 -8.81 -30.97 1.89
C LEU A 354 -8.68 -29.69 2.73
N ALA A 355 -7.61 -28.91 2.55
CA ALA A 355 -7.46 -27.61 3.20
C ALA A 355 -8.55 -26.62 2.77
N GLY A 356 -8.88 -26.60 1.47
CA GLY A 356 -9.98 -25.82 0.91
C GLY A 356 -11.32 -26.20 1.52
N PHE A 357 -11.60 -27.50 1.61
CA PHE A 357 -12.79 -28.02 2.28
C PHE A 357 -12.88 -27.56 3.74
N TYR A 358 -11.80 -27.69 4.51
CA TYR A 358 -11.80 -27.22 5.90
C TYR A 358 -12.04 -25.71 6.04
N ALA A 359 -11.47 -24.90 5.15
CA ALA A 359 -11.71 -23.46 5.17
C ALA A 359 -13.17 -23.10 4.90
N ILE A 360 -13.81 -23.71 3.90
CA ILE A 360 -15.23 -23.42 3.59
C ILE A 360 -16.18 -23.94 4.68
N THR A 361 -15.76 -24.95 5.44
CA THR A 361 -16.50 -25.45 6.61
C THR A 361 -16.19 -24.68 7.90
N SER A 362 -15.47 -23.55 7.83
CA SER A 362 -15.01 -22.75 8.97
C SER A 362 -14.08 -23.48 9.96
N ARG A 363 -13.47 -24.59 9.53
CA ARG A 363 -12.51 -25.42 10.29
C ARG A 363 -11.09 -24.92 10.06
N ASN A 364 -10.87 -23.67 10.45
CA ASN A 364 -9.67 -22.91 10.08
C ASN A 364 -8.38 -23.47 10.71
N MET A 365 -8.47 -24.11 11.87
CA MET A 365 -7.30 -24.71 12.53
C MET A 365 -6.76 -25.91 11.76
N GLU A 366 -7.64 -26.79 11.30
CA GLU A 366 -7.29 -27.95 10.48
C GLU A 366 -6.78 -27.53 9.09
N ALA A 367 -7.43 -26.53 8.49
CA ALA A 367 -6.95 -25.95 7.23
C ALA A 367 -5.52 -25.39 7.37
N LYS A 368 -5.26 -24.58 8.42
CA LYS A 368 -3.92 -24.05 8.73
C LYS A 368 -2.90 -25.17 8.97
N ALA A 369 -3.28 -26.24 9.66
CA ALA A 369 -2.39 -27.38 9.92
C ALA A 369 -1.98 -28.09 8.62
N ILE A 370 -2.93 -28.36 7.72
CA ILE A 370 -2.64 -28.99 6.42
C ILE A 370 -1.78 -28.07 5.56
N LEU A 371 -2.08 -26.78 5.52
CA LEU A 371 -1.28 -25.81 4.79
C LEU A 371 0.17 -25.78 5.31
N ARG A 372 0.39 -25.74 6.63
CA ARG A 372 1.73 -25.83 7.23
C ARG A 372 2.47 -27.12 6.82
N ASP A 373 1.78 -28.26 6.76
CA ASP A 373 2.35 -29.52 6.31
C ASP A 373 2.68 -29.51 4.80
N ILE A 374 1.82 -28.92 3.96
CA ILE A 374 2.10 -28.70 2.53
C ILE A 374 3.38 -27.88 2.36
N ARG A 375 3.55 -26.79 3.13
CA ARG A 375 4.77 -25.97 3.08
C ARG A 375 6.02 -26.75 3.48
N LYS A 376 5.93 -27.57 4.53
CA LYS A 376 7.07 -28.38 5.00
C LYS A 376 7.51 -29.40 3.95
N LYS A 377 6.56 -29.97 3.21
CA LYS A 377 6.81 -31.05 2.23
C LYS A 377 7.11 -30.55 0.81
N TRP A 378 6.54 -29.41 0.42
CA TRP A 378 6.74 -28.77 -0.89
C TRP A 378 7.11 -27.29 -0.74
N PRO A 379 8.28 -26.99 -0.14
CA PRO A 379 8.77 -25.62 -0.10
C PRO A 379 8.92 -25.11 -1.54
N GLY A 380 8.42 -23.91 -1.84
CA GLY A 380 8.57 -23.34 -3.19
C GLY A 380 7.57 -23.84 -4.24
N SER A 381 6.45 -24.46 -3.87
CA SER A 381 5.41 -24.86 -4.84
C SER A 381 4.41 -23.72 -5.15
N TYR A 382 4.38 -23.25 -6.40
CA TYR A 382 3.45 -22.20 -6.89
C TYR A 382 1.98 -22.47 -6.55
N ASP A 383 1.47 -23.68 -6.86
CA ASP A 383 0.07 -24.04 -6.58
C ASP A 383 -0.26 -24.04 -5.08
N ALA A 384 0.74 -24.30 -4.24
CA ALA A 384 0.57 -24.24 -2.80
C ALA A 384 0.45 -22.77 -2.37
N CYS A 385 1.33 -21.88 -2.84
CA CYS A 385 1.26 -20.44 -2.54
C CYS A 385 -0.07 -19.80 -2.97
N ILE A 386 -0.62 -20.18 -4.13
CA ILE A 386 -1.95 -19.72 -4.55
C ILE A 386 -3.05 -20.25 -3.63
N ALA A 387 -3.05 -21.56 -3.32
CA ALA A 387 -4.02 -22.14 -2.39
C ALA A 387 -3.95 -21.48 -1.01
N PHE A 388 -2.74 -21.20 -0.53
CA PHE A 388 -2.51 -20.41 0.67
C PHE A 388 -3.14 -19.02 0.54
N SER A 389 -2.76 -18.24 -0.47
CA SER A 389 -3.26 -16.87 -0.69
C SER A 389 -4.79 -16.81 -0.68
N GLU A 390 -5.45 -17.69 -1.43
CA GLU A 390 -6.92 -17.74 -1.54
C GLU A 390 -7.60 -18.15 -0.21
N LEU A 391 -7.02 -19.09 0.54
CA LEU A 391 -7.57 -19.49 1.83
C LEU A 391 -7.36 -18.40 2.89
N TYR A 392 -6.23 -17.70 2.84
CA TYR A 392 -5.94 -16.58 3.74
C TYR A 392 -6.84 -15.36 3.46
N LYS A 393 -7.15 -15.05 2.19
CA LYS A 393 -8.15 -14.03 1.81
C LYS A 393 -9.50 -14.25 2.50
N SER A 394 -9.87 -15.51 2.75
CA SER A 394 -11.13 -15.88 3.41
C SER A 394 -11.14 -15.70 4.94
N TRP A 395 -9.98 -15.57 5.60
CA TRP A 395 -9.86 -15.71 7.07
C TRP A 395 -9.74 -14.41 7.87
N ARG A 396 -9.53 -13.25 7.24
CA ARG A 396 -9.61 -11.89 7.82
C ARG A 396 -8.91 -11.62 9.17
N THR A 397 -7.96 -12.45 9.62
CA THR A 397 -7.30 -12.36 10.95
C THR A 397 -5.78 -12.12 10.88
N LEU A 398 -5.27 -11.46 11.93
CA LEU A 398 -4.20 -10.42 11.98
C LEU A 398 -2.76 -10.93 12.20
N GLU A 399 -1.79 -10.34 11.46
CA GLU A 399 -0.34 -10.09 11.71
C GLU A 399 0.73 -11.23 11.67
N PRO A 400 0.82 -12.26 12.54
CA PRO A 400 1.92 -13.25 12.51
C PRO A 400 2.01 -14.06 11.20
N GLU A 401 0.93 -14.07 10.43
CA GLU A 401 0.86 -14.80 9.16
C GLU A 401 1.32 -14.00 7.93
N ARG A 402 1.57 -12.68 8.06
CA ARG A 402 2.20 -11.83 7.04
C ARG A 402 3.67 -12.22 6.82
N GLU A 403 4.41 -12.50 7.89
CA GLU A 403 5.77 -13.05 7.82
C GLU A 403 5.77 -14.45 7.22
N MET A 404 4.74 -15.28 7.47
CA MET A 404 4.65 -16.60 6.87
C MET A 404 4.38 -16.55 5.36
N LEU A 405 3.58 -15.59 4.89
CA LEU A 405 3.33 -15.36 3.46
C LEU A 405 4.57 -14.77 2.77
N ASN A 406 5.22 -13.78 3.39
CA ASN A 406 6.48 -13.21 2.89
C ASN A 406 7.65 -14.22 2.92
N ALA A 407 7.73 -15.10 3.92
CA ALA A 407 8.72 -16.18 3.95
C ALA A 407 8.43 -17.29 2.93
N ALA A 408 7.15 -17.55 2.64
CA ALA A 408 6.75 -18.49 1.60
C ALA A 408 7.03 -17.91 0.20
N CYS A 409 6.67 -16.65 -0.05
CA CYS A 409 6.87 -15.96 -1.34
C CYS A 409 8.32 -15.48 -1.55
N GLY A 410 9.06 -15.18 -0.48
CA GLY A 410 10.41 -14.61 -0.52
C GLY A 410 11.50 -15.54 -1.08
N SER A 411 11.18 -16.82 -1.34
CA SER A 411 12.08 -17.75 -2.05
C SER A 411 11.84 -17.80 -3.57
N PHE A 412 10.87 -17.04 -4.08
CA PHE A 412 10.49 -17.06 -5.48
C PHE A 412 10.89 -15.77 -6.20
N ARG A 413 11.95 -15.84 -7.01
CA ARG A 413 12.23 -14.85 -8.06
C ARG A 413 11.23 -14.87 -9.24
N ASN A 414 10.23 -15.76 -9.21
CA ASN A 414 9.38 -16.11 -10.37
C ASN A 414 7.87 -16.24 -10.05
N VAL A 415 7.34 -15.61 -8.99
CA VAL A 415 5.86 -15.47 -8.88
C VAL A 415 5.44 -14.35 -9.83
N PRO A 416 4.38 -14.48 -10.63
CA PRO A 416 3.83 -13.35 -11.37
C PRO A 416 3.46 -12.23 -10.38
N ASP A 417 4.05 -11.05 -10.56
CA ASP A 417 3.99 -9.90 -9.65
C ASP A 417 2.58 -9.34 -9.41
N THR A 418 1.59 -9.81 -10.17
CA THR A 418 0.16 -9.62 -9.91
C THR A 418 -0.27 -10.13 -8.54
N THR A 419 0.37 -11.19 -8.04
CA THR A 419 -0.12 -11.94 -6.88
C THR A 419 -0.03 -11.13 -5.58
N LEU A 420 1.04 -10.36 -5.35
CA LEU A 420 1.18 -9.51 -4.16
C LEU A 420 0.23 -8.31 -4.21
N ALA A 421 0.11 -7.66 -5.37
CA ALA A 421 -0.88 -6.62 -5.61
C ALA A 421 -2.32 -7.12 -5.39
N ASP A 422 -2.66 -8.29 -5.92
CA ASP A 422 -3.95 -8.95 -5.75
C ASP A 422 -4.18 -9.45 -4.30
N ILE A 423 -3.11 -9.72 -3.55
CA ILE A 423 -3.16 -10.03 -2.11
C ILE A 423 -3.52 -8.77 -1.32
N TYR A 424 -2.82 -7.64 -1.53
CA TYR A 424 -3.15 -6.37 -0.89
C TYR A 424 -4.56 -5.88 -1.28
N GLU A 425 -4.97 -6.16 -2.53
CA GLU A 425 -6.32 -5.94 -3.03
C GLU A 425 -7.36 -6.81 -2.31
N GLY A 426 -7.07 -8.10 -2.15
CA GLY A 426 -7.97 -9.07 -1.53
C GLY A 426 -8.08 -8.96 -0.01
N THR A 427 -7.04 -8.48 0.69
CA THR A 427 -7.04 -8.37 2.16
C THR A 427 -7.57 -7.04 2.67
N GLY A 428 -7.72 -6.02 1.81
CA GLY A 428 -8.13 -4.67 2.22
C GLY A 428 -7.07 -3.94 3.06
N GLU A 429 -5.83 -4.45 3.10
CA GLU A 429 -4.74 -3.90 3.92
C GLU A 429 -3.98 -2.74 3.26
N TYR A 430 -4.55 -2.09 2.24
CA TYR A 430 -3.97 -0.91 1.57
C TYR A 430 -3.60 0.24 2.53
N ALA A 431 -4.27 0.38 3.67
CA ALA A 431 -3.94 1.38 4.68
C ALA A 431 -2.62 1.07 5.43
N LYS A 432 -2.14 -0.18 5.38
CA LYS A 432 -0.88 -0.67 5.98
C LYS A 432 0.22 -0.92 4.93
N MET A 433 -0.08 -0.62 3.67
CA MET A 433 0.85 -0.69 2.54
C MET A 433 2.08 0.16 2.85
N ARG A 434 3.29 -0.38 2.66
CA ARG A 434 4.54 0.36 2.82
C ARG A 434 5.02 0.77 1.44
N PRO A 435 4.58 1.91 0.90
CA PRO A 435 4.60 2.11 -0.54
C PRO A 435 6.03 2.31 -1.07
N GLY A 436 7.02 2.60 -0.22
CA GLY A 436 8.43 2.64 -0.61
C GLY A 436 9.16 1.28 -0.59
N GLU A 437 8.67 0.25 0.08
CA GLU A 437 9.27 -1.10 0.02
C GLU A 437 8.69 -1.86 -1.18
N GLU A 438 7.36 -1.83 -1.31
CA GLU A 438 6.60 -2.52 -2.34
C GLU A 438 6.79 -1.90 -3.74
N MET A 439 7.23 -0.63 -3.83
CA MET A 439 7.54 0.02 -5.11
C MET A 439 8.58 -0.73 -5.94
N LEU A 440 9.62 -1.31 -5.31
CA LEU A 440 10.65 -2.06 -6.05
C LEU A 440 10.05 -3.30 -6.71
N GLU A 441 9.23 -4.03 -5.97
CA GLU A 441 8.57 -5.24 -6.44
C GLU A 441 7.62 -4.92 -7.60
N TRP A 442 6.85 -3.84 -7.53
CA TRP A 442 6.00 -3.44 -8.67
C TRP A 442 6.79 -2.92 -9.87
N LEU A 443 7.91 -2.23 -9.66
CA LEU A 443 8.79 -1.84 -10.77
C LEU A 443 9.37 -3.07 -11.46
N ASP A 444 9.76 -4.11 -10.72
CA ASP A 444 10.17 -5.40 -11.28
C ASP A 444 9.01 -6.10 -12.00
N GLY A 445 7.79 -6.01 -11.47
CA GLY A 445 6.59 -6.52 -12.15
C GLY A 445 6.26 -5.84 -13.47
N ILE A 446 6.53 -4.54 -13.58
CA ILE A 446 6.44 -3.83 -14.87
C ILE A 446 7.47 -4.39 -15.86
N ARG A 447 8.70 -4.69 -15.41
CA ARG A 447 9.74 -5.28 -16.28
C ARG A 447 9.35 -6.69 -16.75
N ALA A 448 8.82 -7.51 -15.84
CA ALA A 448 8.47 -8.89 -16.12
C ALA A 448 7.24 -9.03 -17.01
N ASN A 449 6.22 -8.17 -16.83
CA ASN A 449 5.02 -8.16 -17.66
C ASN A 449 4.56 -6.74 -18.04
N PRO A 450 5.21 -6.11 -19.03
CA PRO A 450 4.93 -4.73 -19.43
C PRO A 450 3.50 -4.43 -19.88
N ARG A 451 2.78 -5.42 -20.41
CA ARG A 451 1.40 -5.24 -20.91
C ARG A 451 0.35 -5.40 -19.81
N ASN A 452 0.77 -5.68 -18.57
CA ASN A 452 -0.11 -5.71 -17.42
C ASN A 452 -0.18 -4.33 -16.75
N PHE A 453 -1.15 -3.52 -17.17
CA PHE A 453 -1.33 -2.15 -16.67
C PHE A 453 -1.85 -2.05 -15.24
N HIS A 454 -2.21 -3.17 -14.60
CA HIS A 454 -2.59 -3.19 -13.18
C HIS A 454 -1.39 -2.79 -12.29
N THR A 455 -0.19 -3.28 -12.60
CA THR A 455 1.04 -2.95 -11.86
C THR A 455 1.40 -1.46 -11.97
N TYR A 456 1.11 -0.82 -13.11
CA TYR A 456 1.37 0.61 -13.33
C TYR A 456 0.51 1.48 -12.42
N TYR A 457 -0.74 1.08 -12.16
CA TYR A 457 -1.61 1.76 -11.20
C TYR A 457 -0.98 1.74 -9.79
N PHE A 458 -0.48 0.59 -9.34
CA PHE A 458 0.16 0.48 -8.03
C PHE A 458 1.45 1.28 -7.95
N VAL A 459 2.30 1.24 -8.98
CA VAL A 459 3.50 2.10 -9.07
C VAL A 459 3.13 3.58 -8.95
N SER A 460 2.10 4.03 -9.66
CA SER A 460 1.65 5.43 -9.55
C SER A 460 1.08 5.77 -8.18
N LYS A 461 0.29 4.87 -7.56
CA LYS A 461 -0.26 5.08 -6.22
C LYS A 461 0.82 5.09 -5.17
N ALA A 462 1.72 4.13 -5.24
CA ALA A 462 2.87 4.03 -4.39
C ALA A 462 3.68 5.31 -4.48
N TYR A 463 4.09 5.70 -5.69
CA TYR A 463 4.77 6.95 -5.97
C TYR A 463 4.09 8.17 -5.36
N GLU A 464 2.76 8.31 -5.48
CA GLU A 464 2.01 9.44 -4.89
C GLU A 464 2.01 9.45 -3.35
N LEU A 465 2.15 8.27 -2.71
CA LEU A 465 2.07 8.11 -1.26
C LEU A 465 3.43 8.14 -0.55
N GLN A 466 4.52 7.86 -1.28
CA GLN A 466 5.88 7.75 -0.74
C GLN A 466 6.81 8.86 -1.26
N ASN A 467 8.02 8.95 -0.70
CA ASN A 467 9.04 9.93 -1.13
C ASN A 467 10.46 9.33 -1.24
N LYS A 468 10.54 8.01 -1.34
CA LYS A 468 11.75 7.19 -1.53
C LYS A 468 12.15 7.04 -3.01
N PHE A 469 11.19 6.98 -3.92
CA PHE A 469 11.38 6.97 -5.38
C PHE A 469 10.96 8.31 -5.98
N ASN A 470 11.77 8.83 -6.90
CA ASN A 470 11.42 9.99 -7.72
C ASN A 470 10.84 9.54 -9.08
N ALA A 471 10.21 10.46 -9.80
CA ALA A 471 9.57 10.17 -11.08
C ALA A 471 10.57 9.72 -12.15
N GLY A 472 11.80 10.25 -12.13
CA GLY A 472 12.86 9.87 -13.06
C GLY A 472 13.28 8.39 -12.90
N GLN A 473 13.29 7.86 -11.67
CA GLN A 473 13.57 6.45 -11.42
C GLN A 473 12.47 5.55 -12.01
N VAL A 474 11.20 5.95 -11.89
CA VAL A 474 10.09 5.22 -12.53
C VAL A 474 10.18 5.32 -14.05
N LEU A 475 10.43 6.52 -14.57
CA LEU A 475 10.56 6.78 -16.00
C LEU A 475 11.71 5.96 -16.61
N ALA A 476 12.82 5.77 -15.89
CA ALA A 476 13.93 4.93 -16.35
C ALA A 476 13.49 3.47 -16.57
N VAL A 477 12.62 2.93 -15.72
CA VAL A 477 12.02 1.60 -15.90
C VAL A 477 11.10 1.58 -17.11
N LEU A 478 10.29 2.62 -17.31
CA LEU A 478 9.42 2.73 -18.49
C LEU A 478 10.21 2.84 -19.80
N GLU A 479 11.31 3.59 -19.81
CA GLU A 479 12.20 3.69 -20.97
C GLU A 479 13.00 2.39 -21.20
N GLU A 480 13.30 1.62 -20.16
CA GLU A 480 13.82 0.25 -20.29
C GLU A 480 12.79 -0.67 -20.97
N VAL A 481 11.55 -0.68 -20.49
CA VAL A 481 10.45 -1.44 -21.09
C VAL A 481 10.25 -1.07 -22.57
N LYS A 482 10.22 0.23 -22.89
CA LYS A 482 10.08 0.74 -24.25
C LYS A 482 11.24 0.31 -25.17
N ARG A 483 12.47 0.26 -24.64
CA ARG A 483 13.64 -0.25 -25.40
C ARG A 483 13.53 -1.74 -25.68
N ASN A 484 13.03 -2.53 -24.73
CA ASN A 484 12.91 -3.98 -24.84
C ASN A 484 11.69 -4.42 -25.68
N ASP A 485 10.62 -3.62 -25.71
CA ASP A 485 9.38 -3.88 -26.45
C ASP A 485 8.85 -2.61 -27.12
N PRO A 486 9.43 -2.18 -28.27
CA PRO A 486 9.03 -0.92 -28.93
C PRO A 486 7.54 -0.86 -29.32
N ASP A 487 6.92 -2.02 -29.60
CA ASP A 487 5.51 -2.12 -29.96
C ASP A 487 4.56 -1.72 -28.82
N ILE A 488 5.02 -1.70 -27.57
CA ILE A 488 4.23 -1.23 -26.43
C ILE A 488 3.80 0.23 -26.59
N MET A 489 4.53 1.02 -27.39
CA MET A 489 4.19 2.41 -27.72
C MET A 489 2.94 2.55 -28.57
N LYS A 490 2.35 1.46 -29.08
CA LYS A 490 1.02 1.46 -29.71
C LYS A 490 -0.11 1.48 -28.67
N ASN A 491 0.18 1.14 -27.40
CA ASN A 491 -0.80 1.10 -26.33
C ASN A 491 -0.94 2.48 -25.67
N SER A 492 -2.14 3.07 -25.73
CA SER A 492 -2.42 4.41 -25.18
C SER A 492 -2.24 4.51 -23.66
N THR A 493 -2.48 3.44 -22.91
CA THR A 493 -2.27 3.38 -21.46
C THR A 493 -0.79 3.49 -21.11
N PHE A 494 0.09 2.78 -21.83
CA PHE A 494 1.53 2.88 -21.62
C PHE A 494 2.05 4.31 -21.89
N ILE A 495 1.61 4.91 -23.00
CA ILE A 495 1.94 6.30 -23.37
C ILE A 495 1.50 7.27 -22.27
N HIS A 496 0.30 7.06 -21.70
CA HIS A 496 -0.21 7.89 -20.62
C HIS A 496 0.70 7.84 -19.38
N TYR A 497 1.14 6.66 -18.94
CA TYR A 497 2.05 6.53 -17.80
C TYR A 497 3.43 7.16 -18.08
N CYS A 498 3.98 6.99 -19.30
CA CYS A 498 5.21 7.66 -19.70
C CYS A 498 5.07 9.19 -19.61
N SER A 499 3.98 9.75 -20.15
CA SER A 499 3.69 11.19 -20.09
C SER A 499 3.54 11.67 -18.64
N PHE A 500 2.78 10.93 -17.82
CA PHE A 500 2.56 11.24 -16.42
C PHE A 500 3.88 11.35 -15.65
N PHE A 501 4.75 10.34 -15.75
CA PHE A 501 6.02 10.35 -15.03
C PHE A 501 7.04 11.34 -15.61
N SER A 502 7.03 11.60 -16.93
CA SER A 502 7.82 12.67 -17.54
C SER A 502 7.43 14.06 -17.01
N ASP A 503 6.13 14.35 -16.92
CA ASP A 503 5.67 15.65 -16.41
C ASP A 503 5.94 15.80 -14.92
N ARG A 504 5.86 14.70 -14.16
CA ARG A 504 6.26 14.65 -12.75
C ARG A 504 7.74 14.89 -12.54
N GLU A 505 8.60 14.28 -13.35
CA GLU A 505 10.06 14.49 -13.26
C GLU A 505 10.42 15.97 -13.51
N LYS A 506 9.82 16.60 -14.53
CA LYS A 506 10.02 18.04 -14.79
C LYS A 506 9.57 18.91 -13.62
N TRP A 507 8.48 18.54 -12.95
CA TRP A 507 7.99 19.25 -11.77
C TRP A 507 8.90 19.06 -10.55
N GLU A 508 9.33 17.83 -10.29
CA GLU A 508 10.28 17.48 -9.22
C GLU A 508 11.62 18.19 -9.39
N LYS A 509 12.12 18.28 -10.62
CA LYS A 509 13.35 19.02 -10.90
C LYS A 509 13.26 20.48 -10.42
N LYS A 510 12.18 21.18 -10.77
CA LYS A 510 11.93 22.56 -10.32
C LYS A 510 11.77 22.66 -8.81
N LEU A 511 11.16 21.64 -8.19
CA LEU A 511 11.00 21.56 -6.75
C LEU A 511 12.34 21.48 -6.01
N TYR A 512 13.27 20.65 -6.50
CA TYR A 512 14.58 20.48 -5.86
C TYR A 512 15.56 21.60 -6.23
N GLU A 513 15.40 22.24 -7.39
CA GLU A 513 16.07 23.51 -7.69
C GLU A 513 15.64 24.60 -6.69
N TRP A 514 14.34 24.71 -6.38
CA TRP A 514 13.87 25.63 -5.35
C TRP A 514 14.49 25.33 -3.97
N LEU A 515 14.47 24.07 -3.54
CA LEU A 515 15.11 23.66 -2.29
C LEU A 515 16.60 24.02 -2.26
N ALA A 516 17.34 23.73 -3.33
CA ALA A 516 18.77 24.03 -3.43
C ALA A 516 19.05 25.55 -3.29
N ASN A 517 18.25 26.39 -3.94
CA ASN A 517 18.41 27.85 -3.85
C ASN A 517 18.14 28.38 -2.43
N ASP A 518 17.12 27.86 -1.74
CA ASP A 518 16.88 28.24 -0.35
C ASP A 518 18.03 27.78 0.57
N LEU A 519 18.60 26.59 0.33
CA LEU A 519 19.76 26.10 1.08
C LEU A 519 21.01 26.96 0.84
N ASP A 520 21.22 27.42 -0.39
CA ASP A 520 22.29 28.37 -0.72
C ASP A 520 22.12 29.69 0.05
N GLU A 521 20.91 30.26 0.07
CA GLU A 521 20.64 31.52 0.77
C GLU A 521 20.78 31.35 2.31
N ILE A 522 20.40 30.20 2.85
CA ILE A 522 20.61 29.86 4.27
C ILE A 522 22.12 29.78 4.59
N ALA A 523 22.90 29.10 3.74
CA ALA A 523 24.34 28.97 3.93
C ALA A 523 25.04 30.34 3.89
N GLU A 524 24.70 31.18 2.92
CA GLU A 524 25.22 32.55 2.83
C GLU A 524 24.84 33.39 4.05
N LEU A 525 23.60 33.27 4.52
CA LEU A 525 23.12 34.00 5.68
C LEU A 525 23.86 33.60 6.96
N CYS A 526 24.04 32.29 7.19
CA CYS A 526 24.81 31.78 8.33
C CYS A 526 26.27 32.23 8.26
N SER A 527 26.91 32.13 7.08
CA SER A 527 28.29 32.56 6.89
C SER A 527 28.49 34.04 7.21
N LYS A 528 27.61 34.93 6.70
CA LYS A 528 27.65 36.37 6.99
C LYS A 528 27.42 36.70 8.47
N ALA A 529 26.66 35.87 9.17
CA ALA A 529 26.37 36.04 10.59
C ALA A 529 27.38 35.33 11.51
N GLY A 530 28.44 34.71 10.98
CA GLY A 530 29.44 33.98 11.79
C GLY A 530 28.91 32.68 12.42
N ILE A 531 27.86 32.10 11.85
CA ILE A 531 27.17 30.92 12.38
C ILE A 531 27.71 29.66 11.70
N ASN A 532 28.07 28.65 12.48
CA ASN A 532 28.40 27.35 11.91
C ASN A 532 27.12 26.62 11.50
N LEU A 533 26.90 26.52 10.19
CA LEU A 533 25.79 25.75 9.64
C LEU A 533 26.15 24.27 9.52
N ILE A 534 25.33 23.43 10.12
CA ILE A 534 25.40 21.97 10.08
C ILE A 534 24.16 21.48 9.34
N ILE A 535 24.33 20.72 8.27
CA ILE A 535 23.21 20.14 7.52
C ILE A 535 23.04 18.69 7.92
N GLN A 536 21.82 18.25 8.20
CA GLN A 536 21.50 16.84 8.41
C GLN A 536 20.49 16.36 7.38
N ASN A 537 20.61 15.11 6.94
CA ASN A 537 19.56 14.46 6.16
C ASN A 537 18.49 13.82 7.06
N TYR A 538 17.35 13.46 6.46
CA TYR A 538 16.30 12.74 7.17
C TYR A 538 16.73 11.28 7.40
N PRO A 539 16.42 10.70 8.57
CA PRO A 539 16.67 9.28 8.84
C PRO A 539 15.84 8.37 7.92
N TYR A 540 14.65 8.82 7.52
CA TYR A 540 13.85 8.14 6.51
C TYR A 540 14.39 8.44 5.10
N PRO A 541 14.38 7.48 4.15
CA PRO A 541 15.03 7.62 2.85
C PRO A 541 14.26 8.52 1.88
N TYR A 542 14.13 9.81 2.18
CA TYR A 542 13.61 10.82 1.26
C TYR A 542 14.64 11.15 0.18
N TYR A 543 14.86 10.22 -0.76
CA TYR A 543 16.04 10.15 -1.63
C TYR A 543 16.44 11.50 -2.24
N ALA A 544 15.51 12.18 -2.92
CA ALA A 544 15.83 13.42 -3.62
C ALA A 544 16.08 14.60 -2.66
N VAL A 545 15.39 14.65 -1.52
CA VAL A 545 15.60 15.66 -0.47
C VAL A 545 16.95 15.44 0.21
N ASN A 546 17.22 14.22 0.67
CA ASN A 546 18.47 13.84 1.33
C ASN A 546 19.67 14.08 0.42
N LYS A 547 19.55 13.75 -0.88
CA LYS A 547 20.58 14.05 -1.89
C LYS A 547 20.80 15.54 -2.10
N THR A 548 19.74 16.34 -2.08
CA THR A 548 19.84 17.81 -2.23
C THR A 548 20.51 18.44 -1.01
N LEU A 549 20.16 18.00 0.20
CA LEU A 549 20.80 18.42 1.46
C LEU A 549 22.30 18.08 1.47
N LYS A 550 22.66 16.84 1.09
CA LYS A 550 24.06 16.42 0.99
C LYS A 550 24.85 17.28 -0.01
N ARG A 551 24.30 17.50 -1.21
CA ARG A 551 24.91 18.36 -2.24
C ARG A 551 25.12 19.79 -1.76
N ALA A 552 24.16 20.36 -1.03
CA ALA A 552 24.31 21.71 -0.46
C ALA A 552 25.43 21.75 0.58
N SER A 553 25.53 20.71 1.43
CA SER A 553 26.62 20.58 2.40
C SER A 553 27.98 20.51 1.73
N GLU A 554 28.11 19.66 0.70
CA GLU A 554 29.35 19.50 -0.09
C GLU A 554 29.73 20.79 -0.82
N LYS A 555 28.76 21.46 -1.45
CA LYS A 555 28.96 22.72 -2.18
C LYS A 555 29.53 23.83 -1.30
N HIS A 556 29.06 23.93 -0.06
CA HIS A 556 29.44 25.00 0.87
C HIS A 556 30.51 24.56 1.89
N GLY A 557 31.04 23.34 1.80
CA GLY A 557 32.03 22.82 2.75
C GLY A 557 31.52 22.70 4.18
N LEU A 558 30.23 22.42 4.35
CA LEU A 558 29.56 22.38 5.66
C LEU A 558 29.63 20.98 6.27
N LEU A 559 29.62 20.93 7.61
CA LEU A 559 29.50 19.68 8.35
C LEU A 559 28.17 19.00 8.02
N PHE A 560 28.23 17.73 7.59
CA PHE A 560 27.07 16.93 7.22
C PHE A 560 26.83 15.80 8.24
N VAL A 561 25.59 15.70 8.72
CA VAL A 561 25.14 14.62 9.61
C VAL A 561 24.30 13.62 8.80
N ASP A 562 24.89 12.45 8.51
CA ASP A 562 24.23 11.39 7.75
C ASP A 562 23.41 10.47 8.66
N ASN A 563 22.18 10.87 8.95
CA ASN A 563 21.22 10.03 9.67
C ASN A 563 20.71 8.89 8.80
N GLN A 564 20.49 9.10 7.50
CA GLN A 564 19.92 8.08 6.62
C GLN A 564 20.75 6.79 6.65
N SER A 565 22.07 6.88 6.48
CA SER A 565 22.93 5.69 6.45
C SER A 565 22.88 4.88 7.75
N ILE A 566 22.79 5.56 8.91
CA ILE A 566 22.68 4.92 10.22
C ILE A 566 21.35 4.19 10.35
N PHE A 567 20.25 4.86 10.00
CA PHE A 567 18.92 4.26 10.12
C PHE A 567 18.70 3.14 9.09
N ASP A 568 19.27 3.25 7.90
CA ASP A 568 19.29 2.17 6.91
C ASP A 568 20.01 0.93 7.45
N GLU A 569 21.11 1.09 8.19
CA GLU A 569 21.78 -0.05 8.83
C GLU A 569 20.96 -0.64 9.98
N LEU A 570 20.40 0.22 10.85
CA LEU A 570 19.61 -0.21 12.00
C LEU A 570 18.35 -0.97 11.59
N THR A 571 17.64 -0.48 10.57
CA THR A 571 16.40 -1.10 10.07
C THR A 571 16.63 -2.38 9.27
N ARG A 572 17.84 -2.61 8.75
CA ARG A 572 18.23 -3.92 8.20
C ARG A 572 18.43 -4.98 9.29
N LYS A 573 18.91 -4.57 10.46
CA LYS A 573 19.26 -5.47 11.57
C LYS A 573 18.10 -5.70 12.55
N ASN A 574 17.26 -4.70 12.75
CA ASN A 574 16.24 -4.67 13.80
C ASN A 574 14.87 -4.26 13.26
N TYR A 575 13.83 -4.52 14.05
CA TYR A 575 12.47 -4.10 13.72
C TYR A 575 12.36 -2.57 13.57
N ARG A 576 11.96 -2.11 12.38
CA ARG A 576 11.83 -0.67 12.04
C ARG A 576 10.99 0.12 13.04
N GLY A 577 9.91 -0.47 13.55
CA GLY A 577 8.99 0.21 14.47
C GLY A 577 9.62 0.60 15.81
N GLN A 578 10.84 0.12 16.12
CA GLN A 578 11.61 0.63 17.26
C GLN A 578 12.09 2.08 17.05
N TYR A 579 12.31 2.48 15.80
CA TYR A 579 12.94 3.75 15.43
C TYR A 579 11.98 4.74 14.78
N PHE A 580 10.90 4.23 14.16
CA PHE A 580 9.93 5.01 13.43
C PHE A 580 8.49 4.65 13.82
N ASN A 581 7.62 5.66 13.87
CA ASN A 581 6.17 5.51 13.95
C ASN A 581 5.58 5.17 12.57
N ASP A 582 4.27 4.91 12.53
CA ASP A 582 3.53 4.56 11.31
C ASP A 582 3.53 5.68 10.25
N ASP A 583 3.72 6.93 10.65
CA ASP A 583 3.77 8.10 9.77
C ASP A 583 5.21 8.52 9.37
N ASP A 584 6.16 7.59 9.54
CA ASP A 584 7.60 7.74 9.28
C ASP A 584 8.35 8.71 10.21
N HIS A 585 7.71 9.36 11.18
CA HIS A 585 8.42 10.15 12.20
C HIS A 585 9.20 9.25 13.15
N CYS A 586 10.25 9.79 13.78
CA CYS A 586 11.03 9.03 14.73
C CYS A 586 10.27 8.77 16.04
N THR A 587 10.53 7.60 16.63
CA THR A 587 10.22 7.34 18.04
C THR A 587 11.19 8.13 18.93
N ALA A 588 10.96 8.13 20.25
CA ALA A 588 11.92 8.67 21.22
C ALA A 588 13.32 8.06 21.07
N LEU A 589 13.40 6.75 20.77
CA LEU A 589 14.67 6.08 20.48
C LEU A 589 15.32 6.60 19.19
N GLY A 590 14.53 6.79 18.13
CA GLY A 590 15.03 7.39 16.89
C GLY A 590 15.59 8.81 17.13
N HIS A 591 14.86 9.65 17.86
CA HIS A 591 15.36 10.99 18.23
C HIS A 591 16.64 10.96 19.06
N ARG A 592 16.78 9.98 19.96
CA ARG A 592 18.02 9.78 20.72
C ARG A 592 19.22 9.46 19.82
N ILE A 593 19.03 8.61 18.82
CA ILE A 593 20.06 8.22 17.85
C ILE A 593 20.47 9.42 16.98
N ILE A 594 19.51 10.22 16.51
CA ILE A 594 19.79 11.47 15.78
C ILE A 594 20.66 12.40 16.63
N SER A 595 20.28 12.60 17.90
CA SER A 595 21.05 13.43 18.84
C SER A 595 22.48 12.90 19.04
N ASP A 596 22.67 11.58 19.19
CA ASP A 596 24.00 10.97 19.29
C ASP A 596 24.85 11.20 18.03
N ASN A 597 24.24 11.07 16.85
CA ASN A 597 24.92 11.28 15.59
C ASN A 597 25.34 12.75 15.40
N ILE A 598 24.48 13.70 15.78
CA ILE A 598 24.81 15.13 15.78
C ILE A 598 26.00 15.41 16.70
N ILE A 599 25.99 14.92 17.94
CA ILE A 599 27.09 15.13 18.90
C ILE A 599 28.39 14.55 18.34
N ARG A 600 28.34 13.35 17.76
CA ARG A 600 29.50 12.73 17.12
C ARG A 600 30.05 13.60 15.99
N ALA A 601 29.19 14.04 15.07
CA ALA A 601 29.62 14.89 13.97
C ALA A 601 30.18 16.24 14.46
N MET A 602 29.57 16.85 15.48
CA MET A 602 30.06 18.10 16.06
C MET A 602 31.42 17.93 16.73
N LYS A 603 31.71 16.77 17.36
CA LYS A 603 33.06 16.46 17.85
C LYS A 603 34.06 16.34 16.72
N ASP A 604 33.71 15.54 15.70
CA ASP A 604 34.59 15.28 14.55
C ASP A 604 34.90 16.59 13.78
N GLY A 605 33.95 17.53 13.78
CA GLY A 605 34.11 18.89 13.23
C GLY A 605 34.72 19.92 14.19
N ASN A 606 35.19 19.53 15.38
CA ASN A 606 35.73 20.43 16.42
C ASN A 606 34.80 21.58 16.84
N LEU A 607 33.47 21.37 16.75
CA LEU A 607 32.45 22.36 17.13
C LEU A 607 32.05 22.24 18.62
N ILE A 608 32.51 21.19 19.31
CA ILE A 608 32.38 21.04 20.76
C ILE A 608 33.77 21.25 21.35
N ALA A 609 33.92 22.28 22.20
CA ALA A 609 35.19 22.52 22.88
C ALA A 609 35.55 21.32 23.77
N ALA A 610 36.72 20.72 23.54
CA ALA A 610 37.26 19.64 24.35
C ALA A 610 37.63 20.18 25.75
N GLY A 611 36.65 20.23 26.64
CA GLY A 611 36.92 20.40 28.06
C GLY A 611 37.64 19.14 28.55
N HIS A 612 38.86 19.31 29.07
CA HIS A 612 39.52 18.26 29.84
C HIS A 612 38.56 17.82 30.94
N ALA A 613 38.05 16.59 30.86
CA ALA A 613 37.47 15.95 32.03
C ALA A 613 38.60 15.85 33.05
N ALA A 614 38.51 16.63 34.12
CA ALA A 614 39.39 16.49 35.26
C ALA A 614 39.25 15.04 35.73
N ALA A 615 40.35 14.29 35.63
CA ALA A 615 40.52 13.08 36.40
C ALA A 615 40.39 13.46 37.88
N ASN A 616 39.39 12.91 38.55
CA ASN A 616 39.35 12.68 39.99
C ASN A 616 38.38 11.54 40.27
#